data_AF-A0A8T0F7K0-F1
#
_entry.id   AF-A0A8T0F7K0-F1
#
_cell.length_a   1.000
_cell.length_b   1.000
_cell.length_c   1.000
_cell.angle_alpha   90.00
_cell.angle_beta   90.00
_cell.angle_gamma   90.00
#
_symmetry.space_group_name_H-M   'P 1'
#
loop_
_entity.id
_entity.type
_entity.pdbx_description
1 polymer ?
#
loop_
_entity_poly.entity_id
_entity_poly.type
_entity_poly.pdbx_seq_one_letter_code
_entity_poly.pdbx_strand_id
1 'polypeptide(L)'
;MRRINICAFIAAHVWYLCSVEGYRTFSMKELGSCSNNRSVEIELSPMSWNSSGILISDWNFWYEPHLHCEVILRPPPSYGVVVSIKFIDLLPHADNSSSCQNYLEISSERGFKNTRLCGYSYDSYEFQSYIYWGKTNIVFHTSDTRDVSNAAFQLTFTVVRRGYNWCFKEEKRCHNSHCVWKGLICDGHNNCGDLSDELDPFIAQCSSLSSGESLAVILVTIVGALVLLTIAAYLRGPKISQQIERMSQCRRAACPRRDLAGPDTEEPSINTVPTISRLRTNYGTITGLLSSYDYSAPPPLDAPPRYDEVESLPVASNVVVETSTNSNRELTAVEANH
;
A
#
# COMPACT_ATOMS: atom_id res chain seq x y z
N MET A 1 -27.76 37.70 6.51
CA MET A 1 -26.65 36.97 7.18
C MET A 1 -26.79 35.47 6.90
N ARG A 2 -25.97 34.91 6.01
CA ARG A 2 -25.95 33.46 5.72
C ARG A 2 -25.25 32.75 6.88
N ARG A 3 -25.91 31.75 7.47
CA ARG A 3 -25.34 30.90 8.53
C ARG A 3 -24.19 30.09 7.94
N ILE A 4 -22.95 30.42 8.29
CA ILE A 4 -21.78 29.62 7.94
C ILE A 4 -21.82 28.38 8.84
N ASN A 5 -21.99 27.20 8.23
CA ASN A 5 -22.09 25.94 8.94
C ASN A 5 -20.67 25.47 9.31
N ILE A 6 -20.21 25.85 10.51
CA ILE A 6 -18.85 25.59 11.01
C ILE A 6 -18.52 24.09 11.00
N CYS A 7 -19.51 23.21 11.18
CA CYS A 7 -19.34 21.77 11.08
C CYS A 7 -18.92 21.30 9.67
N ALA A 8 -19.34 22.00 8.61
CA ALA A 8 -18.96 21.66 7.24
C ALA A 8 -17.50 22.02 6.94
N PHE A 9 -16.98 23.11 7.53
CA PHE A 9 -15.58 23.52 7.39
C PHE A 9 -14.61 22.60 8.15
N ILE A 10 -14.99 22.18 9.37
CA ILE A 10 -14.19 21.22 10.14
C ILE A 10 -14.21 19.85 9.45
N ALA A 11 -15.35 19.39 8.95
CA ALA A 11 -15.44 18.14 8.19
C ALA A 11 -14.58 18.18 6.91
N ALA A 12 -14.58 19.31 6.17
CA ALA A 12 -13.77 19.48 4.97
C ALA A 12 -12.26 19.49 5.26
N HIS A 13 -11.81 20.09 6.37
CA HIS A 13 -10.40 20.09 6.76
C HIS A 13 -9.94 18.78 7.39
N VAL A 14 -10.81 18.07 8.13
CA VAL A 14 -10.51 16.72 8.64
C VAL A 14 -10.46 15.70 7.50
N TRP A 15 -11.28 15.84 6.45
CA TRP A 15 -11.14 15.09 5.20
C TRP A 15 -9.79 15.35 4.51
N TYR A 16 -9.34 16.61 4.49
CA TYR A 16 -8.07 16.98 3.87
C TYR A 16 -6.85 16.44 4.62
N LEU A 17 -6.98 16.19 5.92
CA LEU A 17 -5.91 15.62 6.77
C LEU A 17 -5.93 14.10 6.83
N CYS A 18 -6.94 13.42 6.28
CA CYS A 18 -7.15 11.98 6.45
C CYS A 18 -7.53 11.27 5.14
N SER A 19 -6.74 11.51 4.10
CA SER A 19 -6.75 10.66 2.90
C SER A 19 -5.30 10.28 2.58
N VAL A 20 -4.63 9.67 3.57
CA VAL A 20 -3.55 8.73 3.25
C VAL A 20 -4.27 7.43 2.90
N GLU A 21 -4.77 7.34 1.68
CA GLU A 21 -5.33 6.10 1.13
C GLU A 21 -4.16 5.12 0.98
N GLY A 22 -3.89 4.38 2.06
CA GLY A 22 -2.82 3.39 2.09
C GLY A 22 -3.11 2.20 1.18
N TYR A 23 -2.04 1.54 0.75
CA TYR A 23 -2.10 0.29 0.01
C TYR A 23 -2.92 -0.76 0.74
N ARG A 24 -3.73 -1.51 -0.01
CA ARG A 24 -4.30 -2.74 0.51
C ARG A 24 -3.27 -3.85 0.46
N THR A 25 -3.03 -4.48 1.60
CA THR A 25 -2.16 -5.66 1.71
C THR A 25 -3.00 -6.93 1.62
N PHE A 26 -2.56 -7.86 0.80
CA PHE A 26 -3.18 -9.16 0.56
C PHE A 26 -2.22 -10.25 1.00
N SER A 27 -2.64 -11.12 1.92
CA SER A 27 -1.91 -12.34 2.26
C SER A 27 -2.42 -13.49 1.38
N MET A 28 -1.52 -14.15 0.65
CA MET A 28 -1.89 -15.31 -0.17
C MET A 28 -2.57 -16.41 0.66
N LYS A 29 -2.11 -16.59 1.90
CA LYS A 29 -2.67 -17.59 2.83
C LYS A 29 -4.07 -17.20 3.33
N GLU A 30 -4.27 -15.96 3.76
CA GLU A 30 -5.59 -15.50 4.24
C GLU A 30 -6.64 -15.45 3.13
N LEU A 31 -6.22 -15.20 1.89
CA LEU A 31 -7.08 -15.32 0.71
C LEU A 31 -7.51 -16.76 0.43
N GLY A 32 -6.87 -17.76 1.06
CA GLY A 32 -7.13 -19.18 0.82
C GLY A 32 -6.55 -19.68 -0.51
N SER A 33 -5.66 -18.91 -1.14
CA SER A 33 -5.03 -19.31 -2.42
C SER A 33 -4.09 -20.52 -2.28
N CYS A 34 -3.65 -20.80 -1.05
CA CYS A 34 -2.77 -21.92 -0.73
C CYS A 34 -3.53 -23.23 -0.40
N SER A 35 -4.87 -23.23 -0.47
CA SER A 35 -5.69 -24.40 -0.12
C SER A 35 -6.37 -24.98 -1.35
N ASN A 36 -6.34 -26.31 -1.48
CA ASN A 36 -7.05 -27.07 -2.51
C ASN A 36 -6.67 -26.71 -3.97
N ASN A 37 -5.42 -26.29 -4.23
CA ASN A 37 -4.94 -25.87 -5.55
C ASN A 37 -5.89 -24.86 -6.22
N ARG A 38 -6.45 -23.94 -5.43
CA ARG A 38 -7.41 -22.94 -5.91
C ARG A 38 -6.68 -21.63 -6.20
N SER A 39 -6.83 -21.15 -7.43
CA SER A 39 -6.43 -19.80 -7.78
C SER A 39 -7.43 -18.77 -7.23
N VAL A 40 -6.94 -17.69 -6.63
CA VAL A 40 -7.75 -16.55 -6.20
C VAL A 40 -7.51 -15.37 -7.13
N GLU A 41 -8.57 -14.66 -7.49
CA GLU A 41 -8.49 -13.57 -8.45
C GLU A 41 -8.70 -12.23 -7.76
N ILE A 42 -7.82 -11.27 -8.05
CA ILE A 42 -7.91 -9.90 -7.57
C ILE A 42 -8.25 -9.01 -8.77
N GLU A 43 -9.44 -8.46 -8.78
CA GLU A 43 -9.92 -7.55 -9.81
C GLU A 43 -9.38 -6.14 -9.55
N LEU A 44 -8.70 -5.57 -10.56
CA LEU A 44 -8.01 -4.29 -10.44
C LEU A 44 -8.69 -3.19 -11.26
N SER A 45 -8.46 -1.94 -10.86
CA SER A 45 -9.04 -0.76 -11.52
C SER A 45 -7.93 0.23 -11.89
N PRO A 46 -7.97 0.93 -13.04
CA PRO A 46 -6.81 1.67 -13.53
C PRO A 46 -6.60 3.06 -12.91
N MET A 47 -7.62 3.61 -12.23
CA MET A 47 -7.65 5.01 -11.77
C MET A 47 -8.34 5.15 -10.40
N SER A 48 -8.02 4.24 -9.47
CA SER A 48 -8.52 4.29 -8.11
C SER A 48 -7.52 3.64 -7.17
N TRP A 49 -7.76 3.67 -5.86
CA TRP A 49 -6.98 2.92 -4.87
C TRP A 49 -6.91 1.39 -5.11
N ASN A 50 -7.73 0.84 -6.03
CA ASN A 50 -7.63 -0.56 -6.50
C ASN A 50 -6.68 -0.72 -7.71
N SER A 51 -5.95 0.33 -8.10
CA SER A 51 -4.93 0.24 -9.13
C SER A 51 -3.64 -0.37 -8.64
N SER A 52 -3.45 -0.46 -7.32
CA SER A 52 -2.28 -1.07 -6.75
C SER A 52 -2.58 -1.79 -5.44
N GLY A 53 -1.63 -2.58 -4.99
CA GLY A 53 -1.72 -3.31 -3.73
C GLY A 53 -0.40 -3.97 -3.38
N ILE A 54 -0.30 -4.42 -2.13
CA ILE A 54 0.84 -5.18 -1.64
C ILE A 54 0.42 -6.64 -1.54
N LEU A 55 1.19 -7.55 -2.11
CA LEU A 55 0.99 -8.99 -1.95
C LEU A 55 2.11 -9.56 -1.10
N ILE A 56 1.73 -10.31 -0.07
CA ILE A 56 2.64 -11.04 0.81
C ILE A 56 2.31 -12.53 0.81
N SER A 57 3.33 -13.34 1.06
CA SER A 57 3.19 -14.78 1.35
C SER A 57 2.23 -15.06 2.51
N ASP A 58 2.62 -14.66 3.72
CA ASP A 58 1.86 -14.73 4.96
C ASP A 58 2.40 -13.67 5.96
N TRP A 59 1.66 -13.41 7.02
CA TRP A 59 2.07 -12.47 8.08
C TRP A 59 3.18 -13.02 8.99
N ASN A 60 3.28 -14.35 9.10
CA ASN A 60 4.19 -15.00 10.06
C ASN A 60 5.53 -15.42 9.45
N PHE A 61 5.72 -15.30 8.13
CA PHE A 61 6.95 -15.66 7.39
C PHE A 61 7.47 -17.09 7.57
N TRP A 62 6.80 -17.91 8.37
CA TRP A 62 7.22 -19.27 8.69
C TRP A 62 7.15 -20.17 7.47
N TYR A 63 8.15 -21.04 7.36
CA TYR A 63 8.21 -22.04 6.33
C TYR A 63 7.15 -23.13 6.53
N GLU A 64 6.37 -23.39 5.49
CA GLU A 64 5.47 -24.55 5.41
C GLU A 64 5.85 -25.37 4.16
N PRO A 65 6.13 -26.67 4.27
CA PRO A 65 6.52 -27.49 3.13
C PRO A 65 5.32 -27.85 2.25
N HIS A 66 5.57 -28.09 0.96
CA HIS A 66 4.54 -28.46 -0.05
C HIS A 66 3.42 -27.42 -0.21
N LEU A 67 3.72 -26.14 0.04
CA LEU A 67 2.78 -25.07 -0.15
C LEU A 67 2.73 -24.69 -1.63
N HIS A 68 1.53 -24.54 -2.18
CA HIS A 68 1.33 -24.02 -3.53
C HIS A 68 0.18 -23.04 -3.52
N CYS A 69 0.50 -21.75 -3.70
CA CYS A 69 -0.46 -20.65 -3.69
C CYS A 69 -0.50 -19.99 -5.06
N GLU A 70 -1.69 -19.73 -5.59
CA GLU A 70 -1.85 -19.04 -6.87
C GLU A 70 -2.81 -17.85 -6.74
N VAL A 71 -2.31 -16.66 -7.07
CA VAL A 71 -3.11 -15.44 -7.19
C VAL A 71 -3.04 -14.91 -8.61
N ILE A 72 -4.19 -14.56 -9.16
CA ILE A 72 -4.33 -14.00 -10.51
C ILE A 72 -4.72 -12.52 -10.37
N LEU A 73 -3.85 -11.65 -10.84
CA LEU A 73 -4.12 -10.22 -10.96
C LEU A 73 -4.83 -9.95 -12.27
N ARG A 74 -6.04 -9.37 -12.18
CA ARG A 74 -6.90 -9.10 -13.34
C ARG A 74 -7.02 -7.60 -13.58
N PRO A 75 -6.16 -7.04 -14.45
CA PRO A 75 -6.31 -5.66 -14.88
C PRO A 75 -7.42 -5.52 -15.93
N PRO A 76 -7.92 -4.29 -16.16
CA PRO A 76 -8.86 -4.03 -17.24
C PRO A 76 -8.28 -4.38 -18.63
N PRO A 77 -9.13 -4.57 -19.66
CA PRO A 77 -8.66 -4.85 -21.01
C PRO A 77 -7.67 -3.81 -21.53
N SER A 78 -6.58 -4.28 -22.14
CA SER A 78 -5.47 -3.44 -22.67
C SER A 78 -4.54 -2.81 -21.63
N TYR A 79 -4.69 -3.16 -20.35
CA TYR A 79 -3.74 -2.82 -19.30
C TYR A 79 -2.79 -3.98 -19.01
N GLY A 80 -1.72 -3.68 -18.30
CA GLY A 80 -0.78 -4.62 -17.72
C GLY A 80 -0.64 -4.40 -16.23
N VAL A 81 0.29 -5.12 -15.64
CA VAL A 81 0.65 -5.05 -14.23
C VAL A 81 2.17 -4.94 -14.13
N VAL A 82 2.63 -3.90 -13.43
CA VAL A 82 3.98 -3.82 -12.87
C VAL A 82 3.98 -4.61 -11.57
N VAL A 83 4.97 -5.46 -11.38
CA VAL A 83 5.23 -6.21 -10.15
C VAL A 83 6.61 -5.83 -9.66
N SER A 84 6.67 -5.07 -8.57
CA SER A 84 7.89 -4.52 -7.98
C SER A 84 8.21 -5.28 -6.70
N ILE A 85 9.39 -5.91 -6.65
CA ILE A 85 9.79 -6.79 -5.56
C ILE A 85 10.43 -5.95 -4.45
N LYS A 86 9.88 -6.04 -3.23
CA LYS A 86 10.47 -5.40 -2.05
C LYS A 86 11.43 -6.34 -1.34
N PHE A 87 11.01 -7.58 -1.11
CA PHE A 87 11.91 -8.60 -0.60
C PHE A 87 11.44 -10.01 -0.93
N ILE A 88 12.40 -10.93 -0.96
CA ILE A 88 12.21 -12.37 -1.13
C ILE A 88 13.16 -13.06 -0.14
N ASP A 89 12.65 -14.04 0.60
CA ASP A 89 13.39 -14.97 1.44
C ASP A 89 12.90 -16.39 1.11
N LEU A 90 13.43 -16.96 0.03
CA LEU A 90 13.03 -18.25 -0.55
C LEU A 90 14.26 -19.13 -0.76
N LEU A 91 14.96 -19.43 0.34
CA LEU A 91 16.15 -20.29 0.34
C LEU A 91 15.78 -21.75 -0.02
N PRO A 92 16.71 -22.55 -0.59
CA PRO A 92 18.06 -22.19 -0.95
C PRO A 92 18.11 -21.32 -2.21
N HIS A 93 19.19 -20.55 -2.34
CA HIS A 93 19.52 -19.90 -3.60
C HIS A 93 19.81 -20.95 -4.69
N ALA A 94 19.54 -20.59 -5.94
CA ALA A 94 19.85 -21.43 -7.09
C ALA A 94 20.53 -20.59 -8.18
N ASP A 95 21.56 -21.15 -8.81
CA ASP A 95 22.31 -20.47 -9.87
C ASP A 95 21.43 -20.21 -11.11
N ASN A 96 20.45 -21.08 -11.34
CA ASN A 96 19.51 -20.98 -12.44
C ASN A 96 18.07 -20.93 -11.94
N SER A 97 17.25 -20.10 -12.60
CA SER A 97 15.82 -19.94 -12.30
C SER A 97 15.04 -21.27 -12.36
N SER A 98 15.38 -22.16 -13.29
CA SER A 98 14.74 -23.48 -13.42
C SER A 98 15.06 -24.45 -12.28
N SER A 99 16.13 -24.22 -11.52
CA SER A 99 16.56 -25.07 -10.41
C SER A 99 16.05 -24.60 -9.04
N CYS A 100 15.26 -23.52 -8.99
CA CYS A 100 14.66 -23.04 -7.75
C CYS A 100 13.72 -24.10 -7.15
N GLN A 101 14.01 -24.51 -5.92
CA GLN A 101 13.17 -25.46 -5.16
C GLN A 101 11.95 -24.75 -4.56
N ASN A 102 12.22 -23.71 -3.77
CA ASN A 102 11.24 -22.75 -3.28
C ASN A 102 11.29 -21.55 -4.23
N TYR A 103 10.13 -21.10 -4.72
CA TYR A 103 10.13 -20.05 -5.74
C TYR A 103 8.89 -19.18 -5.69
N LEU A 104 9.08 -17.96 -6.17
CA LEU A 104 8.04 -17.05 -6.60
C LEU A 104 8.10 -16.97 -8.12
N GLU A 105 7.04 -17.39 -8.78
CA GLU A 105 6.92 -17.32 -10.24
C GLU A 105 5.85 -16.31 -10.63
N ILE A 106 6.21 -15.43 -11.57
CA ILE A 106 5.32 -14.44 -12.14
C ILE A 106 5.23 -14.74 -13.63
N SER A 107 4.02 -14.86 -14.15
CA SER A 107 3.78 -15.15 -15.56
C SER A 107 2.57 -14.39 -16.07
N SER A 108 2.48 -14.23 -17.39
CA SER A 108 1.29 -13.71 -18.05
C SER A 108 0.47 -14.86 -18.65
N GLU A 109 -0.86 -14.74 -18.64
CA GLU A 109 -1.80 -15.71 -19.27
C GLU A 109 -1.45 -16.00 -20.74
N ARG A 110 -0.78 -15.07 -21.43
CA ARG A 110 -0.36 -15.27 -22.82
C ARG A 110 0.89 -16.16 -22.96
N GLY A 111 1.53 -16.58 -21.87
CA GLY A 111 2.65 -17.52 -21.84
C GLY A 111 3.97 -17.03 -22.47
N PHE A 112 4.05 -15.78 -22.93
CA PHE A 112 5.24 -15.27 -23.64
C PHE A 112 6.37 -14.81 -22.71
N LYS A 113 6.10 -14.62 -21.41
CA LYS A 113 7.08 -14.17 -20.43
C LYS A 113 6.80 -14.81 -19.08
N ASN A 114 7.82 -15.40 -18.49
CA ASN A 114 7.83 -15.91 -17.12
C ASN A 114 9.11 -15.49 -16.41
N THR A 115 8.97 -15.08 -15.15
CA THR A 115 10.10 -14.82 -14.26
C THR A 115 9.93 -15.69 -13.03
N ARG A 116 10.92 -16.53 -12.73
CA ARG A 116 10.94 -17.33 -11.50
C ARG A 116 12.13 -16.91 -10.63
N LEU A 117 11.83 -16.58 -9.38
CA LEU A 117 12.73 -15.99 -8.39
C LEU A 117 12.87 -16.91 -7.18
N CYS A 118 14.09 -17.01 -6.65
CA CYS A 118 14.38 -17.73 -5.40
C CYS A 118 15.66 -17.18 -4.76
N GLY A 119 15.99 -17.67 -3.56
CA GLY A 119 17.07 -17.14 -2.73
C GLY A 119 16.63 -15.94 -1.89
N TYR A 120 17.59 -15.09 -1.53
CA TYR A 120 17.36 -13.93 -0.67
C TYR A 120 17.61 -12.64 -1.44
N SER A 121 16.68 -11.69 -1.36
CA SER A 121 16.80 -10.35 -1.92
C SER A 121 16.02 -9.36 -1.06
N TYR A 122 16.57 -8.18 -0.82
CA TYR A 122 15.89 -7.07 -0.15
C TYR A 122 16.20 -5.77 -0.90
N ASP A 123 15.16 -5.08 -1.33
CA ASP A 123 15.21 -3.89 -2.15
C ASP A 123 14.21 -2.86 -1.59
N SER A 124 14.73 -1.90 -0.82
CA SER A 124 13.90 -0.88 -0.17
C SER A 124 13.23 0.09 -1.15
N TYR A 125 13.72 0.17 -2.38
CA TYR A 125 13.22 1.05 -3.42
C TYR A 125 12.47 0.29 -4.53
N GLU A 126 12.42 -1.04 -4.43
CA GLU A 126 11.75 -1.91 -5.39
C GLU A 126 12.25 -1.74 -6.84
N PHE A 127 13.55 -1.53 -7.03
CA PHE A 127 14.20 -1.52 -8.35
C PHE A 127 14.01 -2.83 -9.12
N GLN A 128 13.97 -3.97 -8.42
CA GLN A 128 13.66 -5.25 -9.03
C GLN A 128 12.17 -5.32 -9.43
N SER A 129 11.84 -4.82 -10.61
CA SER A 129 10.46 -4.76 -11.12
C SER A 129 10.27 -5.52 -12.44
N TYR A 130 9.05 -5.99 -12.68
CA TYR A 130 8.69 -6.75 -13.88
C TYR A 130 7.33 -6.32 -14.41
N ILE A 131 7.23 -6.16 -15.73
CA ILE A 131 6.00 -5.74 -16.40
C ILE A 131 5.41 -6.89 -17.20
N TYR A 132 4.13 -7.15 -16.97
CA TYR A 132 3.33 -8.18 -17.62
C TYR A 132 2.05 -7.57 -18.21
N TRP A 133 1.65 -7.98 -19.42
CA TRP A 133 0.48 -7.43 -20.10
C TRP A 133 -0.71 -8.40 -20.03
N GLY A 134 -1.91 -7.87 -19.74
CA GLY A 134 -3.09 -8.69 -19.50
C GLY A 134 -3.09 -9.31 -18.10
N LYS A 135 -3.78 -10.45 -17.93
CA LYS A 135 -3.81 -11.15 -16.64
C LYS A 135 -2.42 -11.66 -16.28
N THR A 136 -2.08 -11.50 -15.01
CA THR A 136 -0.77 -11.87 -14.46
C THR A 136 -0.98 -12.87 -13.33
N ASN A 137 -0.36 -14.04 -13.45
CA ASN A 137 -0.40 -15.09 -12.44
C ASN A 137 0.83 -14.97 -11.55
N ILE A 138 0.63 -15.04 -10.24
CA ILE A 138 1.67 -15.07 -9.22
C ILE A 138 1.53 -16.37 -8.45
N VAL A 139 2.58 -17.19 -8.53
CA VAL A 139 2.65 -18.50 -7.93
C VAL A 139 3.74 -18.50 -6.86
N PHE A 140 3.37 -18.83 -5.63
CA PHE A 140 4.30 -19.06 -4.53
C PHE A 140 4.33 -20.54 -4.21
N HIS A 141 5.51 -21.14 -4.30
CA HIS A 141 5.70 -22.57 -4.08
C HIS A 141 6.82 -22.85 -3.10
N THR A 142 6.58 -23.80 -2.19
CA THR A 142 7.59 -24.40 -1.33
C THR A 142 7.64 -25.92 -1.53
N SER A 143 8.84 -26.47 -1.62
CA SER A 143 9.08 -27.91 -1.67
C SER A 143 9.24 -28.51 -0.27
N ASP A 144 9.79 -29.72 -0.14
CA ASP A 144 10.26 -30.28 1.14
C ASP A 144 11.75 -29.99 1.30
N THR A 145 12.06 -28.75 1.69
CA THR A 145 13.44 -28.31 1.90
C THR A 145 13.78 -28.39 3.38
N ARG A 146 14.85 -29.12 3.71
CA ARG A 146 15.38 -29.20 5.07
C ARG A 146 16.15 -27.92 5.42
N ASP A 147 16.19 -27.61 6.72
CA ASP A 147 16.99 -26.51 7.30
C ASP A 147 16.56 -25.09 6.86
N VAL A 148 15.31 -24.94 6.41
CA VAL A 148 14.70 -23.63 6.13
C VAL A 148 13.63 -23.33 7.17
N SER A 149 13.75 -22.20 7.87
CA SER A 149 12.78 -21.77 8.89
C SER A 149 11.76 -20.75 8.37
N ASN A 150 12.13 -20.00 7.33
CA ASN A 150 11.31 -18.94 6.77
C ASN A 150 11.10 -19.16 5.26
N ALA A 151 9.90 -18.85 4.77
CA ALA A 151 9.67 -18.61 3.36
C ALA A 151 8.71 -17.44 3.22
N ALA A 152 9.24 -16.31 2.74
CA ALA A 152 8.45 -15.10 2.65
C ALA A 152 8.81 -14.26 1.43
N PHE A 153 7.84 -13.46 1.01
CA PHE A 153 8.06 -12.39 0.05
C PHE A 153 7.10 -11.25 0.33
N GLN A 154 7.48 -10.07 -0.13
CA GLN A 154 6.60 -8.92 -0.30
C GLN A 154 6.87 -8.28 -1.65
N LEU A 155 5.80 -8.01 -2.37
CA LEU A 155 5.82 -7.28 -3.62
C LEU A 155 4.69 -6.27 -3.66
N THR A 156 4.89 -5.23 -4.46
CA THR A 156 3.87 -4.25 -4.82
C THR A 156 3.45 -4.53 -6.26
N PHE A 157 2.15 -4.56 -6.51
CA PHE A 157 1.62 -4.69 -7.86
C PHE A 157 0.83 -3.44 -8.23
N THR A 158 0.99 -2.99 -9.48
CA THR A 158 0.34 -1.78 -9.99
C THR A 158 -0.16 -1.95 -11.41
N VAL A 159 -1.41 -1.55 -11.67
CA VAL A 159 -2.03 -1.50 -12.98
C VAL A 159 -1.38 -0.40 -13.82
N VAL A 160 -0.93 -0.77 -15.02
CA VAL A 160 -0.29 0.16 -15.95
C VAL A 160 -0.90 0.09 -17.33
N ARG A 161 -0.85 1.20 -18.05
CA ARG A 161 -1.25 1.28 -19.45
C ARG A 161 -0.08 1.67 -20.33
N ARG A 162 -0.04 1.17 -21.57
CA ARG A 162 0.87 1.73 -22.59
C ARG A 162 0.49 3.17 -22.90
N GLY A 163 1.33 4.10 -22.49
CA GLY A 163 1.17 5.54 -22.63
C GLY A 163 2.00 6.09 -23.77
N TYR A 164 1.96 5.45 -24.95
CA TYR A 164 2.79 5.75 -26.12
C TYR A 164 3.16 7.24 -26.21
N ASN A 165 2.14 8.10 -26.35
CA ASN A 165 2.31 9.55 -26.44
C ASN A 165 1.47 10.34 -25.43
N TRP A 166 0.56 9.69 -24.70
CA TRP A 166 -0.42 10.37 -23.87
C TRP A 166 -0.96 9.49 -22.72
N CYS A 167 -1.30 10.17 -21.62
CA CYS A 167 -1.98 9.60 -20.46
C CYS A 167 -3.34 10.27 -20.25
N PHE A 168 -4.29 9.57 -19.63
CA PHE A 168 -5.57 10.17 -19.23
C PHE A 168 -5.34 11.26 -18.18
N LYS A 169 -6.34 12.12 -17.97
CA LYS A 169 -6.22 13.25 -17.04
C LYS A 169 -5.94 12.78 -15.61
N GLU A 170 -6.41 11.61 -15.21
CA GLU A 170 -6.24 11.01 -13.89
C GLU A 170 -4.99 10.12 -13.81
N GLU A 171 -4.21 10.01 -14.90
CA GLU A 171 -2.97 9.24 -14.98
C GLU A 171 -1.74 10.16 -15.06
N LYS A 172 -0.59 9.60 -14.72
CA LYS A 172 0.72 10.23 -14.87
C LYS A 172 1.61 9.34 -15.75
N ARG A 173 2.38 9.98 -16.63
CA ARG A 173 3.32 9.30 -17.54
C ARG A 173 4.67 9.07 -16.85
N CYS A 174 5.10 7.82 -16.83
CA CYS A 174 6.42 7.36 -16.41
C CYS A 174 7.48 7.57 -17.51
N HIS A 175 8.77 7.43 -17.17
CA HIS A 175 9.86 7.58 -18.13
C HIS A 175 9.84 6.48 -19.21
N ASN A 176 9.47 5.26 -18.83
CA ASN A 176 9.27 4.10 -19.70
C ASN A 176 8.00 4.19 -20.57
N SER A 177 7.35 5.36 -20.63
CA SER A 177 6.14 5.62 -21.42
C SER A 177 4.93 4.78 -20.99
N HIS A 178 4.90 4.29 -19.76
CA HIS A 178 3.69 3.78 -19.15
C HIS A 178 2.90 4.88 -18.44
N CYS A 179 1.60 4.63 -18.26
CA CYS A 179 0.73 5.49 -17.48
C CYS A 179 0.28 4.74 -16.23
N VAL A 180 0.42 5.38 -15.08
CA VAL A 180 -0.05 4.93 -13.76
C VAL A 180 -1.07 5.94 -13.22
N TRP A 181 -1.89 5.53 -12.25
CA TRP A 181 -2.82 6.45 -11.60
C TRP A 181 -2.06 7.55 -10.83
N LYS A 182 -2.53 8.80 -10.90
CA LYS A 182 -1.89 9.94 -10.23
C LYS A 182 -1.79 9.82 -8.71
N GLY A 183 -2.64 9.00 -8.08
CA GLY A 183 -2.60 8.75 -6.65
C GLY A 183 -1.41 7.89 -6.21
N LEU A 184 -0.66 7.30 -7.15
CA LEU A 184 0.50 6.44 -6.91
C LEU A 184 1.83 7.14 -7.13
N ILE A 185 1.82 8.47 -7.08
CA ILE A 185 3.01 9.27 -7.32
C ILE A 185 3.51 9.76 -5.97
N CYS A 186 4.81 9.56 -5.69
CA CYS A 186 5.44 9.88 -4.41
C CYS A 186 4.84 9.14 -3.22
N ASP A 187 4.51 7.87 -3.40
CA ASP A 187 3.93 7.03 -2.35
C ASP A 187 4.95 6.06 -1.72
N GLY A 188 6.20 6.12 -2.16
CA GLY A 188 7.30 5.29 -1.67
C GLY A 188 7.39 3.91 -2.31
N HIS A 189 6.63 3.63 -3.37
CA HIS A 189 6.65 2.37 -4.11
C HIS A 189 7.00 2.59 -5.58
N ASN A 190 7.62 1.58 -6.22
CA ASN A 190 7.99 1.68 -7.64
C ASN A 190 6.80 1.26 -8.53
N ASN A 191 5.86 2.17 -8.75
CA ASN A 191 4.64 1.90 -9.51
C ASN A 191 4.86 1.94 -11.01
N CYS A 192 5.80 2.75 -11.48
CA CYS A 192 6.15 2.81 -12.88
C CYS A 192 6.98 1.60 -13.34
N GLY A 193 7.66 0.93 -12.42
CA GLY A 193 8.67 -0.10 -12.70
C GLY A 193 10.06 0.47 -13.03
N ASP A 194 10.17 1.77 -13.32
CA ASP A 194 11.43 2.48 -13.56
C ASP A 194 11.75 3.53 -12.49
N LEU A 195 10.97 3.54 -11.40
CA LEU A 195 11.08 4.42 -10.23
C LEU A 195 10.91 5.93 -10.55
N SER A 196 10.43 6.27 -11.75
CA SER A 196 10.24 7.66 -12.16
C SER A 196 9.08 8.35 -11.43
N ASP A 197 8.13 7.58 -10.90
CA ASP A 197 7.07 8.06 -10.02
C ASP A 197 7.56 8.55 -8.64
N GLU A 198 8.77 8.15 -8.23
CA GLU A 198 9.33 8.49 -6.91
C GLU A 198 10.52 9.46 -7.01
N LEU A 199 11.41 9.26 -8.00
CA LEU A 199 12.68 9.98 -8.07
C LEU A 199 12.72 11.14 -9.06
N ASP A 200 11.85 11.16 -10.07
CA ASP A 200 11.90 12.20 -11.11
C ASP A 200 11.15 13.47 -10.64
N PRO A 201 11.81 14.63 -10.49
CA PRO A 201 11.18 15.84 -9.97
C PRO A 201 10.00 16.37 -10.82
N PHE A 202 9.97 16.08 -12.12
CA PHE A 202 8.91 16.50 -13.03
C PHE A 202 7.72 15.54 -13.02
N ILE A 203 7.99 14.25 -12.79
CA ILE A 203 6.96 13.21 -12.71
C ILE A 203 6.40 13.15 -11.30
N ALA A 204 7.26 12.80 -10.34
CA ALA A 204 6.97 12.60 -8.94
C ALA A 204 6.34 13.86 -8.33
N GLN A 205 6.98 15.02 -8.51
CA GLN A 205 6.53 16.27 -7.88
C GLN A 205 6.23 16.07 -6.40
N CYS A 206 7.08 15.30 -5.70
CA CYS A 206 6.92 15.03 -4.29
C CYS A 206 7.01 16.38 -3.58
N SER A 207 5.86 16.97 -3.29
CA SER A 207 5.77 18.11 -2.40
C SER A 207 6.24 17.54 -1.07
N SER A 208 7.53 17.70 -0.78
CA SER A 208 8.05 17.56 0.56
C SER A 208 7.17 18.48 1.38
N LEU A 209 6.23 17.92 2.12
CA LEU A 209 5.51 18.66 3.13
C LEU A 209 6.60 19.02 4.13
N SER A 210 7.25 20.16 3.87
CA SER A 210 8.37 20.64 4.66
C SER A 210 7.90 20.57 6.10
N SER A 211 8.74 20.05 6.98
CA SER A 211 8.46 19.97 8.41
C SER A 211 8.02 21.33 9.01
N GLY A 212 8.29 22.44 8.30
CA GLY A 212 7.75 23.78 8.60
C GLY A 212 6.30 24.05 8.17
N GLU A 213 5.78 23.47 7.09
CA GLU A 213 4.40 23.70 6.63
C GLU A 213 3.37 22.94 7.47
N SER A 214 3.74 21.75 7.93
CA SER A 214 2.90 20.95 8.84
C SER A 214 2.66 21.68 10.17
N LEU A 215 3.68 22.36 10.71
CA LEU A 215 3.54 23.15 11.93
C LEU A 215 2.63 24.37 11.74
N ALA A 216 2.68 25.03 10.58
CA ALA A 216 1.81 26.16 10.29
C ALA A 216 0.33 25.74 10.24
N VAL A 217 0.03 24.60 9.59
CA VAL A 217 -1.34 24.05 9.55
C VAL A 217 -1.81 23.64 10.94
N ILE A 218 -0.96 22.99 11.74
CA ILE A 218 -1.27 22.62 13.13
C ILE A 218 -1.50 23.87 14.00
N LEU A 219 -0.66 24.90 13.88
CA LEU A 219 -0.82 26.15 14.63
C LEU A 219 -2.09 26.90 14.23
N VAL A 220 -2.39 27.02 12.94
CA VAL A 220 -3.61 27.67 12.45
C VAL A 220 -4.85 26.94 12.93
N THR A 221 -4.85 25.61 12.92
CA THR A 221 -5.99 24.80 13.41
C THR A 221 -6.17 24.92 14.92
N ILE A 222 -5.09 24.90 15.72
CA ILE A 222 -5.15 25.10 17.18
C ILE A 222 -5.65 26.51 17.52
N VAL A 223 -5.07 27.55 16.89
CA VAL A 223 -5.46 28.95 17.13
C VAL A 223 -6.91 29.17 16.70
N GLY A 224 -7.32 28.65 15.54
CA GLY A 224 -8.70 28.70 15.07
C GLY A 224 -9.68 28.05 16.05
N ALA A 225 -9.34 26.87 16.60
CA ALA A 225 -10.14 26.21 17.61
C ALA A 225 -10.27 27.03 18.91
N LEU A 226 -9.17 27.63 19.38
CA LEU A 226 -9.18 28.49 20.57
C LEU A 226 -10.03 29.75 20.37
N VAL A 227 -9.96 30.39 19.19
CA VAL A 227 -10.80 31.55 18.85
C VAL A 227 -12.29 31.14 18.80
N LEU A 228 -12.62 29.99 18.21
CA LEU A 228 -14.00 29.49 18.21
C LEU A 228 -14.51 29.16 19.61
N LEU A 229 -13.68 28.59 20.48
CA LEU A 229 -14.04 28.30 21.88
C LEU A 229 -14.26 29.60 22.68
N THR A 230 -13.42 30.62 22.48
CA THR A 230 -13.57 31.91 23.17
C THR A 230 -14.82 32.66 22.70
N ILE A 231 -15.10 32.67 21.39
CA ILE A 231 -16.35 33.22 20.85
C ILE A 231 -17.56 32.46 21.40
N ALA A 232 -17.52 31.13 21.45
CA ALA A 232 -18.60 30.32 22.02
C ALA A 232 -18.82 30.58 23.52
N ALA A 233 -17.75 30.78 24.30
CA ALA A 233 -17.82 31.16 25.70
C ALA A 233 -18.42 32.56 25.90
N TYR A 234 -18.00 33.53 25.08
CA TYR A 234 -18.51 34.90 25.10
C TYR A 234 -20.00 34.94 24.75
N LEU A 235 -20.43 34.22 23.72
CA LEU A 235 -21.85 34.13 23.33
C LEU A 235 -22.70 33.34 24.35
N ARG A 236 -22.09 32.54 25.24
CA ARG A 236 -22.77 31.84 26.35
C ARG A 236 -22.84 32.64 27.65
N GLY A 237 -22.17 33.79 27.77
CA GLY A 237 -22.33 34.73 28.89
C GLY A 237 -23.20 35.93 28.51
N PRO A 238 -24.21 36.36 29.30
CA PRO A 238 -24.42 36.15 30.73
C PRO A 238 -25.81 35.53 31.03
N LYS A 239 -25.95 34.20 30.99
CA LYS A 239 -27.13 33.53 31.58
C LYS A 239 -26.89 32.99 32.99
N ILE A 240 -25.63 32.94 33.45
CA ILE A 240 -25.29 32.38 34.77
C ILE A 240 -25.36 33.43 35.89
N SER A 241 -25.19 34.72 35.60
CA SER A 241 -25.25 35.78 36.62
C SER A 241 -26.65 35.95 37.23
N GLN A 242 -27.73 35.67 36.50
CA GLN A 242 -29.10 35.78 37.03
C GLN A 242 -29.50 34.64 38.00
N GLN A 243 -28.82 33.49 37.99
CA GLN A 243 -29.15 32.36 38.87
C GLN A 243 -28.52 32.50 40.26
N ILE A 244 -27.37 33.17 40.38
CA ILE A 244 -26.67 33.35 41.67
C ILE A 244 -27.39 34.41 42.54
N GLU A 245 -28.06 35.40 41.94
CA GLU A 245 -28.79 36.43 42.69
C GLU A 245 -30.14 35.92 43.24
N ARG A 246 -30.77 34.91 42.61
CA ARG A 246 -31.97 34.26 43.16
C ARG A 246 -31.68 33.32 44.34
N MET A 247 -30.49 32.73 44.41
CA MET A 247 -30.14 31.82 45.51
C MET A 247 -29.71 32.55 46.81
N SER A 248 -29.38 33.85 46.75
CA SER A 248 -29.05 34.63 47.95
C SER A 248 -30.30 35.11 48.73
N GLN A 249 -31.48 35.15 48.10
CA GLN A 249 -32.74 35.60 48.73
C GLN A 249 -33.53 34.50 49.45
N CYS A 250 -33.34 33.21 49.13
CA CYS A 250 -34.01 32.12 49.85
C CYS A 250 -33.41 31.79 51.23
N ARG A 251 -32.27 32.39 51.63
CA ARG A 251 -31.63 32.10 52.92
C ARG A 251 -32.10 33.00 54.08
N ARG A 252 -33.00 33.97 53.83
CA ARG A 252 -33.47 34.93 54.86
C ARG A 252 -34.98 34.92 55.15
N ALA A 253 -35.77 34.14 54.42
CA ALA A 253 -37.21 34.07 54.67
C ALA A 253 -37.66 32.61 54.75
N ALA A 254 -38.43 32.31 55.81
CA ALA A 254 -39.17 31.07 56.05
C ALA A 254 -38.47 29.94 56.85
N CYS A 255 -38.36 30.15 58.16
CA CYS A 255 -39.00 29.24 59.13
C CYS A 255 -40.17 30.02 59.75
N PRO A 256 -41.39 29.46 59.89
CA PRO A 256 -41.73 28.81 61.16
C PRO A 256 -42.78 27.66 61.16
N ARG A 257 -42.50 26.68 62.03
CA ARG A 257 -43.34 25.93 63.01
C ARG A 257 -44.88 26.07 63.04
N ARG A 258 -45.58 24.92 63.07
CA ARG A 258 -46.79 24.51 63.86
C ARG A 258 -47.41 23.25 63.20
N ASP A 259 -48.19 22.36 63.80
CA ASP A 259 -48.32 21.72 65.13
C ASP A 259 -49.63 20.88 65.01
N LEU A 260 -49.60 19.59 65.43
CA LEU A 260 -50.72 18.67 65.77
C LEU A 260 -51.73 18.22 64.67
N ALA A 261 -52.39 17.04 64.70
CA ALA A 261 -52.31 15.75 65.43
C ALA A 261 -53.41 14.79 64.85
N GLY A 262 -53.22 13.47 64.94
CA GLY A 262 -54.31 12.46 64.94
C GLY A 262 -54.13 11.26 63.98
N PRO A 263 -54.64 10.05 64.31
CA PRO A 263 -53.78 8.89 64.57
C PRO A 263 -54.12 7.57 63.81
N ASP A 264 -53.34 6.53 64.12
CA ASP A 264 -53.49 5.08 63.84
C ASP A 264 -53.16 4.67 62.38
N THR A 265 -52.38 3.64 62.02
CA THR A 265 -52.03 2.36 62.66
C THR A 265 -50.88 1.71 61.84
N GLU A 266 -50.16 0.76 62.45
CA GLU A 266 -49.38 -0.35 61.85
C GLU A 266 -47.99 -0.12 61.20
N GLU A 267 -46.97 -0.66 61.87
CA GLU A 267 -45.66 -1.12 61.34
C GLU A 267 -45.85 -2.50 60.66
N PRO A 268 -45.08 -2.90 59.62
CA PRO A 268 -43.72 -3.41 59.88
C PRO A 268 -42.67 -3.27 58.75
N SER A 269 -41.41 -3.03 59.17
CA SER A 269 -40.17 -3.73 58.76
C SER A 269 -39.60 -3.69 57.31
N ILE A 270 -38.25 -3.65 57.30
CA ILE A 270 -37.29 -4.19 56.30
C ILE A 270 -36.57 -3.18 55.38
N ASN A 271 -35.35 -2.85 55.80
CA ASN A 271 -34.08 -2.81 55.06
C ASN A 271 -34.13 -2.87 53.52
N THR A 272 -33.50 -1.89 52.85
CA THR A 272 -32.27 -2.11 52.04
C THR A 272 -31.79 -0.79 51.43
N VAL A 273 -30.50 -0.49 51.61
CA VAL A 273 -29.75 0.57 50.93
C VAL A 273 -28.94 -0.10 49.80
N PRO A 274 -28.99 0.37 48.55
CA PRO A 274 -28.00 -0.02 47.55
C PRO A 274 -26.84 0.98 47.55
N THR A 275 -25.65 0.46 47.83
CA THR A 275 -24.36 1.13 47.67
C THR A 275 -24.02 1.23 46.18
N ILE A 276 -23.71 2.44 45.70
CA ILE A 276 -23.19 2.65 44.34
C ILE A 276 -21.68 2.40 44.35
N SER A 277 -21.30 1.32 43.68
CA SER A 277 -19.92 0.91 43.41
C SER A 277 -19.21 1.93 42.51
N ARG A 278 -18.04 2.40 42.94
CA ARG A 278 -17.09 3.19 42.16
C ARG A 278 -16.44 2.32 41.07
N LEU A 279 -16.60 2.71 39.81
CA LEU A 279 -15.75 2.24 38.71
C LEU A 279 -14.41 3.00 38.76
N ARG A 280 -13.34 2.25 38.93
CA ARG A 280 -11.95 2.68 38.93
C ARG A 280 -11.38 2.42 37.52
N THR A 281 -11.05 3.47 36.77
CA THR A 281 -10.31 3.34 35.51
C THR A 281 -8.81 3.41 35.80
N ASN A 282 -8.11 2.30 35.58
CA ASN A 282 -6.66 2.23 35.54
C ASN A 282 -6.18 2.65 34.14
N TYR A 283 -5.54 3.82 34.01
CA TYR A 283 -4.57 4.05 32.95
C TYR A 283 -3.20 4.18 33.63
N GLY A 284 -2.35 3.20 33.34
CA GLY A 284 -0.99 3.12 33.83
C GLY A 284 -0.07 4.06 33.05
N THR A 285 0.75 4.76 33.82
CA THR A 285 1.87 5.60 33.41
C THR A 285 2.97 4.74 32.79
N ILE A 286 3.42 5.06 31.57
CA ILE A 286 4.68 4.57 31.01
C ILE A 286 5.53 5.78 30.63
N THR A 287 6.49 6.09 31.49
CA THR A 287 7.64 6.93 31.19
C THR A 287 8.83 6.01 30.92
N GLY A 288 9.41 6.08 29.73
CA GLY A 288 10.58 5.29 29.34
C GLY A 288 11.32 5.90 28.15
N LEU A 289 12.30 6.75 28.45
CA LEU A 289 13.57 6.99 27.76
C LEU A 289 13.58 7.07 26.22
N LEU A 290 13.57 8.31 25.72
CA LEU A 290 14.09 8.69 24.41
C LEU A 290 15.63 8.70 24.46
N SER A 291 16.28 7.89 23.62
CA SER A 291 17.68 8.08 23.24
C SER A 291 17.72 8.63 21.82
N SER A 292 18.39 9.78 21.68
CA SER A 292 18.62 10.51 20.44
C SER A 292 19.54 9.73 19.50
N TYR A 293 19.09 9.46 18.28
CA TYR A 293 20.00 9.12 17.18
C TYR A 293 20.05 10.28 16.18
N ASP A 294 21.28 10.70 15.95
CA ASP A 294 21.73 11.82 15.13
C ASP A 294 21.65 11.43 13.63
N TYR A 295 20.97 12.24 12.84
CA TYR A 295 20.81 12.03 11.39
C TYR A 295 21.97 12.72 10.68
N SER A 296 23.04 11.96 10.40
CA SER A 296 24.09 12.38 9.46
C SER A 296 23.92 11.60 8.15
N ALA A 297 23.91 12.34 7.04
CA ALA A 297 23.51 11.91 5.70
C ALA A 297 24.18 10.62 5.18
N PRO A 298 23.49 9.79 4.38
CA PRO A 298 24.11 8.65 3.70
C PRO A 298 24.99 9.12 2.52
N PRO A 299 26.12 8.45 2.26
CA PRO A 299 27.00 8.74 1.12
C PRO A 299 26.33 8.34 -0.21
N PRO A 300 26.78 8.88 -1.35
CA PRO A 300 26.19 8.58 -2.66
C PRO A 300 26.47 7.12 -3.03
N LEU A 301 25.40 6.37 -3.34
CA LEU A 301 25.48 5.03 -3.89
C LEU A 301 25.35 5.12 -5.42
N ASP A 302 26.41 4.73 -6.13
CA ASP A 302 26.39 4.56 -7.57
C ASP A 302 25.31 3.53 -7.95
N ALA A 303 24.58 3.82 -9.03
CA ALA A 303 23.53 2.94 -9.56
C ALA A 303 24.15 1.60 -10.02
N PRO A 304 23.52 0.44 -9.71
CA PRO A 304 23.95 -0.83 -10.25
C PRO A 304 23.74 -0.88 -11.78
N PRO A 305 24.55 -1.68 -12.51
CA PRO A 305 24.51 -1.71 -13.97
C PRO A 305 23.14 -2.19 -14.47
N ARG A 306 22.59 -1.42 -15.42
CA ARG A 306 21.40 -1.71 -16.21
C ARG A 306 21.62 -3.01 -16.97
N TYR A 307 20.82 -4.05 -16.69
CA TYR A 307 20.78 -5.23 -17.56
C TYR A 307 20.02 -4.84 -18.83
N ASP A 308 20.73 -4.71 -19.94
CA ASP A 308 20.14 -4.45 -21.25
C ASP A 308 19.21 -5.61 -21.65
N GLU A 309 18.00 -5.25 -22.08
CA GLU A 309 17.06 -6.14 -22.73
C GLU A 309 17.70 -6.72 -24.00
N VAL A 310 17.94 -8.04 -24.02
CA VAL A 310 18.22 -8.76 -25.26
C VAL A 310 16.88 -8.92 -26.00
N GLU A 311 16.56 -7.92 -26.80
CA GLU A 311 15.48 -7.96 -27.78
C GLU A 311 15.87 -8.98 -28.88
N SER A 312 15.31 -10.19 -28.80
CA SER A 312 15.43 -11.18 -29.87
C SER A 312 14.43 -10.85 -30.98
N LEU A 313 14.91 -10.11 -31.98
CA LEU A 313 14.21 -9.92 -33.25
C LEU A 313 14.20 -11.23 -34.06
N PRO A 314 13.11 -11.54 -34.80
CA PRO A 314 13.02 -12.74 -35.61
C PRO A 314 13.84 -12.60 -36.90
N VAL A 315 14.69 -13.59 -37.17
CA VAL A 315 15.40 -13.75 -38.45
C VAL A 315 14.39 -14.19 -39.51
N ALA A 316 14.05 -13.27 -40.42
CA ALA A 316 13.53 -13.59 -41.73
C ALA A 316 14.52 -13.06 -42.77
N SER A 317 15.15 -13.96 -43.54
CA SER A 317 15.82 -13.60 -44.78
C SER A 317 15.83 -14.81 -45.70
N ASN A 318 14.93 -14.74 -46.69
CA ASN A 318 15.03 -15.50 -47.93
C ASN A 318 16.31 -15.03 -48.65
N VAL A 319 17.27 -15.93 -48.86
CA VAL A 319 18.36 -15.72 -49.80
C VAL A 319 18.21 -16.75 -50.91
N VAL A 320 17.81 -16.24 -52.07
CA VAL A 320 17.88 -16.92 -53.36
C VAL A 320 19.37 -17.03 -53.71
N VAL A 321 19.86 -18.26 -53.83
CA VAL A 321 21.23 -18.54 -54.30
C VAL A 321 21.15 -18.82 -55.80
N GLU A 322 21.62 -17.86 -56.60
CA GLU A 322 21.97 -18.06 -58.00
C GLU A 322 23.24 -18.92 -58.09
N THR A 323 23.16 -20.01 -58.84
CA THR A 323 24.28 -20.89 -59.15
C THR A 323 24.90 -20.49 -60.49
N SER A 324 26.10 -19.92 -60.44
CA SER A 324 26.99 -19.87 -61.61
C SER A 324 28.43 -20.09 -61.19
N THR A 325 28.91 -21.32 -61.33
CA THR A 325 30.34 -21.62 -61.36
C THR A 325 30.62 -22.44 -62.61
N ASN A 326 31.40 -21.84 -63.51
CA ASN A 326 31.94 -22.51 -64.68
C ASN A 326 33.46 -22.40 -64.67
N SER A 327 34.08 -23.54 -64.97
CA SER A 327 35.38 -23.73 -65.61
C SER A 327 36.67 -23.49 -64.82
N ASN A 328 37.33 -24.61 -64.47
CA ASN A 328 38.62 -25.02 -65.03
C ASN A 328 39.00 -26.37 -64.38
N ARG A 329 39.68 -27.35 -64.98
CA ARG A 329 40.11 -27.70 -66.34
C ARG A 329 40.92 -28.99 -66.15
N GLU A 330 40.60 -30.11 -66.79
CA GLU A 330 41.64 -31.10 -67.10
C GLU A 330 41.24 -32.03 -68.26
N LEU A 331 42.19 -32.17 -69.19
CA LEU A 331 42.16 -32.99 -70.39
C LEU A 331 42.28 -34.48 -70.05
N THR A 332 41.60 -35.34 -70.80
CA THR A 332 42.25 -36.39 -71.62
C THR A 332 41.23 -37.03 -72.57
N ALA A 333 41.68 -37.26 -73.80
CA ALA A 333 40.94 -37.82 -74.92
C ALA A 333 41.14 -39.35 -75.00
N VAL A 334 40.53 -39.95 -76.05
CA VAL A 334 40.62 -41.35 -76.52
C VAL A 334 39.51 -42.23 -75.88
N GLU A 335 38.60 -42.92 -76.57
CA GLU A 335 38.62 -43.60 -77.88
C GLU A 335 37.17 -43.88 -78.37
N ALA A 336 37.00 -44.05 -79.67
CA ALA A 336 35.78 -44.53 -80.31
C ALA A 336 35.61 -46.05 -80.18
N ASN A 337 34.38 -46.56 -80.12
CA ASN A 337 33.89 -47.62 -81.02
C ASN A 337 32.47 -48.11 -80.66
N HIS A 338 31.70 -48.29 -81.74
CA HIS A 338 30.51 -49.13 -81.96
C HIS A 338 29.15 -48.78 -81.34
#